data_AF-A0A7J9BPX7-F1
#
_entry.id   AF-A0A7J9BPX7-F1
#
_cell.length_a   1.000
_cell.length_b   1.000
_cell.length_c   1.000
_cell.angle_alpha   90.00
_cell.angle_beta   90.00
_cell.angle_gamma   90.00
#
_symmetry.space_group_name_H-M   'P 1'
#
loop_
_entity.id
_entity.type
_entity.pdbx_description
1 polymer ?
#
loop_
_entity_poly.entity_id
_entity_poly.type
_entity_poly.pdbx_seq_one_letter_code
_entity_poly.pdbx_strand_id
1 'polypeptide(L)'
;MEEWFGEHWWTTRSALLMFTTLFVFAPLISFKRVDSLRYTSALSVGFAIVFVAITAGVTIVKLMEGKIEMPRLMPKLENQASFWKLFTSVPVLVTAYICHHNVLPIANELRDPTQMKLIVRKSLMFCSSLYIATSFFGVVLFGDHILDDVLANFDGDIGIPYSSLLDDLIRVSYGLHLMLVFPIVFFSLRLNVDGLLFPYAIPIAFSEKRFFSMTVALMGFIFMGANFIPSIWDAFQFTGATSAVCVGYIFPAAITLRDTHGIATKKDRLISWMMIFLAVSTSTVAVTSDIYGTLTVDKGVIT
;
A
#
# COMPACT_ATOMS: atom_id res chain seq x y z
N MET A 1 6.18 0.45 21.11
CA MET A 1 5.21 0.53 22.24
C MET A 1 5.55 -0.49 23.31
N GLU A 2 5.65 -1.79 22.98
CA GLU A 2 6.12 -2.81 23.92
C GLU A 2 7.55 -2.55 24.40
N GLU A 3 8.44 -2.09 23.53
CA GLU A 3 9.81 -1.69 23.92
C GLU A 3 9.85 -0.50 24.90
N TRP A 4 8.93 0.45 24.75
CA TRP A 4 8.91 1.67 25.57
C TRP A 4 8.19 1.48 26.91
N PHE A 5 7.15 0.64 26.93
CA PHE A 5 6.22 0.51 28.06
C PHE A 5 6.16 -0.90 28.67
N GLY A 6 6.88 -1.88 28.11
CA GLY A 6 6.81 -3.29 28.51
C GLY A 6 5.52 -4.00 28.06
N GLU A 7 5.50 -5.33 28.17
CA GLU A 7 4.32 -6.13 27.84
C GLU A 7 3.17 -5.86 28.82
N HIS A 8 2.14 -5.17 28.34
CA HIS A 8 0.90 -4.91 29.06
C HIS A 8 -0.29 -5.24 28.16
N TRP A 9 -1.48 -5.43 28.75
CA TRP A 9 -2.70 -5.68 27.97
C TRP A 9 -2.99 -4.56 26.94
N TRP A 10 -2.61 -3.31 27.25
CA TRP A 10 -2.79 -2.16 26.35
C TRP A 10 -1.72 -2.05 25.25
N THR A 11 -0.59 -2.74 25.37
CA THR A 11 0.44 -2.77 24.32
C THR A 11 0.18 -3.84 23.29
N THR A 12 -0.78 -4.75 23.54
CA THR A 12 -1.19 -5.77 22.58
C THR A 12 -1.68 -5.13 21.28
N ARG A 13 -1.39 -5.81 20.15
CA ARG A 13 -1.82 -5.40 18.79
C ARG A 13 -3.29 -4.99 18.75
N SER A 14 -4.18 -5.80 19.33
CA SER A 14 -5.62 -5.54 19.31
C SER A 14 -6.01 -4.28 20.09
N ALA A 15 -5.40 -4.04 21.26
CA ALA A 15 -5.66 -2.84 22.05
C ALA A 15 -5.13 -1.58 21.34
N LEU A 16 -3.92 -1.64 20.78
CA LEU A 16 -3.33 -0.53 20.01
C LEU A 16 -4.17 -0.16 18.78
N LEU A 17 -4.62 -1.17 18.03
CA LEU A 17 -5.51 -0.96 16.90
C LEU A 17 -6.83 -0.33 17.35
N MET A 18 -7.40 -0.79 18.46
CA MET A 18 -8.66 -0.26 18.97
C MET A 18 -8.53 1.22 19.37
N PHE A 19 -7.48 1.58 20.11
CA PHE A 19 -7.21 2.96 20.49
C PHE A 19 -6.96 3.85 19.27
N THR A 20 -6.16 3.38 18.31
CA THR A 20 -5.90 4.11 17.07
C THR A 20 -7.21 4.31 16.27
N THR A 21 -8.03 3.27 16.16
CA THR A 21 -9.32 3.36 15.48
C THR A 21 -10.25 4.36 16.15
N LEU A 22 -10.35 4.35 17.47
CA LEU A 22 -11.27 5.22 18.21
C LEU A 22 -10.82 6.69 18.25
N PHE A 23 -9.53 6.92 18.50
CA PHE A 23 -9.01 8.28 18.74
C PHE A 23 -8.41 8.94 17.50
N VAL A 24 -7.97 8.18 16.51
CA VAL A 24 -7.36 8.72 15.28
C VAL A 24 -8.29 8.49 14.09
N PHE A 25 -8.66 7.25 13.79
CA PHE A 25 -9.41 6.98 12.56
C PHE A 25 -10.85 7.48 12.62
N ALA A 26 -11.59 7.25 13.70
CA ALA A 26 -12.97 7.67 13.84
C ALA A 26 -13.19 9.18 13.59
N PRO A 27 -12.41 10.11 14.19
CA PRO A 27 -12.56 11.52 13.87
C PRO A 27 -12.17 11.84 12.42
N LEU A 28 -11.08 11.24 11.90
CA LEU A 28 -10.60 11.55 10.55
C LEU A 28 -11.51 10.99 9.43
N ILE A 29 -12.14 9.82 9.59
CA ILE A 29 -13.05 9.25 8.58
C ILE A 29 -14.46 9.87 8.60
N SER A 30 -14.77 10.65 9.65
CA SER A 30 -16.05 11.32 9.79
C SER A 30 -16.20 12.50 8.84
N PHE A 31 -15.13 12.94 8.17
CA PHE A 31 -15.22 13.95 7.12
C PHE A 31 -16.06 13.46 5.92
N LYS A 32 -16.98 14.32 5.49
CA LYS A 32 -17.93 14.06 4.40
C LYS A 32 -17.41 14.49 3.01
N ARG A 33 -16.28 15.22 2.95
CA ARG A 33 -15.65 15.72 1.71
C ARG A 33 -14.18 15.36 1.64
N VAL A 34 -13.68 15.07 0.43
CA VAL A 34 -12.25 14.77 0.20
C VAL A 34 -11.38 16.01 0.40
N ASP A 35 -11.85 17.20 0.02
CA ASP A 35 -11.09 18.44 0.15
C ASP A 35 -10.68 18.73 1.61
N SER A 36 -11.49 18.33 2.59
CA SER A 36 -11.15 18.44 4.01
C SER A 36 -9.92 17.61 4.41
N LEU A 37 -9.64 16.53 3.68
CA LEU A 37 -8.49 15.64 3.88
C LEU A 37 -7.23 16.10 3.13
N ARG A 38 -7.27 17.22 2.39
CA ARG A 38 -6.10 17.68 1.63
C ARG A 38 -4.90 18.00 2.52
N TYR A 39 -5.14 18.54 3.71
CA TYR A 39 -4.10 18.89 4.67
C TYR A 39 -3.44 17.65 5.26
N THR A 40 -4.24 16.65 5.64
CA THR A 40 -3.75 15.37 6.14
C THR A 40 -2.98 14.63 5.05
N SER A 41 -3.45 14.69 3.79
CA SER A 41 -2.72 14.13 2.65
C SER A 41 -1.37 14.80 2.41
N ALA A 42 -1.31 16.13 2.44
CA ALA A 42 -0.07 16.87 2.23
C ALA A 42 0.95 16.59 3.35
N LEU A 43 0.48 16.57 4.59
CA LEU A 43 1.30 16.24 5.76
C LEU A 43 1.84 14.80 5.67
N SER A 44 0.98 13.84 5.27
CA SER A 44 1.37 12.46 5.05
C SER A 44 2.49 12.30 4.02
N VAL A 45 2.41 13.02 2.88
CA VAL A 45 3.49 13.05 1.89
C VAL A 45 4.77 13.61 2.47
N GLY A 46 4.67 14.65 3.32
CA GLY A 46 5.81 15.20 4.07
C GLY A 46 6.51 14.13 4.91
N PHE A 47 5.76 13.35 5.69
CA PHE A 47 6.33 12.25 6.49
C PHE A 47 6.99 11.16 5.65
N ALA A 48 6.48 10.85 4.46
CA ALA A 48 7.13 9.91 3.54
C ALA A 48 8.48 10.46 3.03
N ILE A 49 8.57 11.76 2.74
CA ILE A 49 9.84 12.40 2.36
C ILE A 49 10.82 12.36 3.52
N VAL A 50 10.36 12.65 4.75
CA VAL A 50 11.20 12.57 5.95
C VAL A 50 11.74 11.16 6.15
N PHE A 51 10.90 10.13 5.99
CA PHE A 51 11.32 8.73 6.07
C PHE A 51 12.46 8.42 5.08
N VAL A 52 12.31 8.81 3.81
CA VAL A 52 13.35 8.61 2.79
C VAL A 52 14.62 9.41 3.13
N ALA A 53 14.48 10.66 3.58
CA ALA A 53 15.60 11.51 3.91
C ALA A 53 16.42 10.99 5.11
N ILE A 54 15.75 10.52 6.17
CA ILE A 54 16.43 9.91 7.32
C ILE A 54 17.11 8.62 6.88
N THR A 55 16.40 7.72 6.19
CA THR A 55 16.98 6.45 5.70
C THR A 55 18.21 6.71 4.85
N ALA A 56 18.14 7.64 3.90
CA ALA A 56 19.27 8.05 3.08
C ALA A 56 20.44 8.61 3.92
N GLY A 57 20.15 9.45 4.91
CA GLY A 57 21.15 10.00 5.82
C GLY A 57 21.87 8.92 6.62
N VAL A 58 21.13 7.96 7.19
CA VAL A 58 21.68 6.79 7.89
C VAL A 58 22.56 5.98 6.96
N THR A 59 22.11 5.70 5.74
CA THR A 59 22.89 4.98 4.73
C THR A 59 24.19 5.71 4.41
N ILE A 60 24.16 7.03 4.20
CA ILE A 60 25.36 7.81 3.87
C ILE A 60 26.36 7.79 5.03
N VAL A 61 25.90 8.00 6.27
CA VAL A 61 26.77 7.97 7.46
C VAL A 61 27.46 6.62 7.59
N LYS A 62 26.71 5.52 7.51
CA LYS A 62 27.30 4.18 7.58
C LYS A 62 28.27 3.89 6.43
N LEU A 63 27.97 4.39 5.23
CA LEU A 63 28.85 4.23 4.08
C LEU A 63 30.18 4.96 4.30
N MET A 64 30.15 6.17 4.86
CA MET A 64 31.34 6.94 5.22
C MET A 64 32.16 6.28 6.33
N GLU A 65 31.50 5.64 7.29
CA GLU A 65 32.15 4.88 8.36
C GLU A 65 32.71 3.52 7.89
N GLY A 66 32.45 3.11 6.64
CA GLY A 66 32.87 1.83 6.09
C GLY A 66 32.18 0.62 6.74
N LYS A 67 31.05 0.83 7.41
CA LYS A 67 30.28 -0.22 8.11
C LYS A 67 29.27 -0.94 7.23
N ILE A 68 29.14 -0.54 5.96
CA ILE A 68 28.22 -1.16 5.00
C ILE A 68 28.96 -2.27 4.25
N GLU A 69 28.50 -3.51 4.43
CA GLU A 69 28.87 -4.60 3.53
C GLU A 69 28.28 -4.34 2.14
N MET A 70 29.04 -4.63 1.09
CA MET A 70 28.60 -4.40 -0.29
C MET A 70 27.26 -5.11 -0.54
N PRO A 71 26.14 -4.37 -0.73
CA PRO A 71 24.83 -4.98 -0.89
C PRO A 71 24.77 -5.71 -2.23
N ARG A 72 24.07 -6.85 -2.26
CA ARG A 72 23.88 -7.60 -3.50
C ARG A 72 22.87 -6.87 -4.38
N LEU A 73 23.31 -6.29 -5.49
CA LEU A 73 22.41 -5.68 -6.47
C LEU A 73 21.63 -6.72 -7.30
N MET A 74 22.07 -7.97 -7.33
CA MET A 74 21.45 -9.04 -8.12
C MET A 74 20.82 -10.10 -7.19
N PRO A 75 19.63 -10.62 -7.54
CA PRO A 75 18.96 -11.65 -6.74
C PRO A 75 19.73 -12.97 -6.77
N LYS A 76 19.75 -13.69 -5.64
CA LYS A 76 20.28 -15.06 -5.53
C LYS A 76 19.34 -16.05 -6.23
N LEU A 77 19.69 -16.40 -7.47
CA LEU A 77 18.99 -17.39 -8.28
C LEU A 77 19.62 -18.76 -8.10
N GLU A 78 19.60 -19.29 -6.88
CA GLU A 78 20.21 -20.58 -6.58
C GLU A 78 19.36 -21.76 -7.09
N ASN A 79 18.03 -21.62 -7.12
CA ASN A 79 17.09 -22.67 -7.52
C ASN A 79 15.93 -22.13 -8.36
N GLN A 80 15.26 -23.02 -9.12
CA GLN A 80 14.03 -22.72 -9.86
C GLN A 80 12.94 -22.11 -8.96
N ALA A 81 12.82 -22.58 -7.71
CA ALA A 81 11.89 -22.02 -6.73
C ALA A 81 12.19 -20.54 -6.41
N SER A 82 13.46 -20.14 -6.32
CA SER A 82 13.87 -18.76 -6.08
C SER A 82 13.52 -17.84 -7.27
N PHE A 83 13.56 -18.37 -8.49
CA PHE A 83 13.10 -17.65 -9.68
C PHE A 83 11.58 -17.39 -9.64
N TRP A 84 10.78 -18.38 -9.26
CA TRP A 84 9.32 -18.21 -9.11
C TRP A 84 8.94 -17.26 -7.99
N LYS A 85 9.73 -17.20 -6.90
CA LYS A 85 9.54 -16.20 -5.84
C LYS A 85 9.67 -14.76 -6.33
N LEU A 86 10.46 -14.48 -7.37
CA LEU A 86 10.52 -13.11 -7.93
C LEU A 86 9.17 -12.63 -8.47
N PHE A 87 8.32 -13.55 -8.93
CA PHE A 87 6.99 -13.20 -9.43
C PHE A 87 6.01 -12.81 -8.33
N THR A 88 6.27 -13.15 -7.07
CA THR A 88 5.40 -12.74 -5.95
C THR A 88 5.54 -11.24 -5.64
N SER A 89 6.63 -10.60 -6.07
CA SER A 89 6.83 -9.15 -5.98
C SER A 89 5.97 -8.37 -7.00
N VAL A 90 5.56 -8.99 -8.11
CA VAL A 90 4.78 -8.32 -9.17
C VAL A 90 3.42 -7.84 -8.63
N PRO A 91 2.60 -8.67 -7.95
CA PRO A 91 1.39 -8.21 -7.26
C PRO A 91 1.60 -7.04 -6.29
N VAL A 92 2.69 -7.07 -5.53
CA VAL A 92 3.01 -6.00 -4.57
C VAL A 92 3.26 -4.69 -5.30
N LEU A 93 4.04 -4.72 -6.39
CA LEU A 93 4.24 -3.55 -7.26
C LEU A 93 2.94 -3.06 -7.91
N VAL A 94 2.09 -3.97 -8.39
CA VAL A 94 0.79 -3.60 -8.97
C VAL A 94 -0.10 -2.92 -7.91
N THR A 95 -0.09 -3.42 -6.68
CA THR A 95 -0.80 -2.79 -5.55
C THR A 95 -0.23 -1.41 -5.24
N ALA A 96 1.10 -1.24 -5.23
CA ALA A 96 1.73 0.05 -4.93
C ALA A 96 1.31 1.15 -5.91
N TYR A 97 1.04 0.81 -7.17
CA TYR A 97 0.60 1.76 -8.20
C TYR A 97 -0.92 1.88 -8.37
N ILE A 98 -1.73 1.21 -7.54
CA ILE A 98 -3.19 1.29 -7.65
C ILE A 98 -3.72 2.59 -7.03
N CYS A 99 -4.19 3.51 -7.86
CA CYS A 99 -4.85 4.74 -7.41
C CYS A 99 -6.23 4.96 -8.04
N HIS A 100 -6.66 4.07 -8.93
CA HIS A 100 -7.86 4.19 -9.77
C HIS A 100 -9.15 4.51 -9.00
N HIS A 101 -9.32 3.93 -7.80
CA HIS A 101 -10.50 4.13 -6.96
C HIS A 101 -10.62 5.58 -6.41
N ASN A 102 -9.52 6.33 -6.38
CA ASN A 102 -9.49 7.72 -5.92
C ASN A 102 -9.59 8.73 -7.07
N VAL A 103 -9.39 8.30 -8.33
CA VAL A 103 -9.34 9.22 -9.48
C VAL A 103 -10.66 9.97 -9.67
N LEU A 104 -11.81 9.29 -9.60
CA LEU A 104 -13.12 9.91 -9.80
C LEU A 104 -13.51 10.87 -8.65
N PRO A 105 -13.41 10.48 -7.36
CA PRO A 105 -13.66 11.41 -6.27
C PRO A 105 -12.78 12.67 -6.32
N ILE A 106 -11.49 12.51 -6.63
CA ILE A 106 -10.58 13.64 -6.77
C ILE A 106 -10.97 14.52 -7.96
N ALA A 107 -11.30 13.92 -9.12
CA ALA A 107 -11.69 14.66 -10.33
C ALA A 107 -12.91 15.55 -10.11
N ASN A 108 -13.87 15.08 -9.32
CA ASN A 108 -15.09 15.84 -9.00
C ASN A 108 -14.83 17.04 -8.08
N GLU A 109 -13.72 17.06 -7.35
CA GLU A 109 -13.32 18.15 -6.43
C GLU A 109 -12.32 19.12 -7.07
N LEU A 110 -11.77 18.78 -8.25
CA LEU A 110 -10.89 19.68 -9.00
C LEU A 110 -11.67 20.88 -9.52
N ARG A 111 -11.05 22.07 -9.42
CA ARG A 111 -11.54 23.27 -10.09
C ARG A 111 -11.58 23.13 -11.61
N ASP A 112 -10.62 22.41 -12.18
CA ASP A 112 -10.52 22.13 -13.61
C ASP A 112 -10.23 20.63 -13.83
N PRO A 113 -11.26 19.82 -14.13
CA PRO A 113 -11.12 18.38 -14.35
C PRO A 113 -10.21 18.01 -15.52
N THR A 114 -9.98 18.92 -16.48
CA THR A 114 -9.11 18.64 -17.64
C THR A 114 -7.65 18.43 -17.24
N GLN A 115 -7.25 18.94 -16.08
CA GLN A 115 -5.90 18.81 -15.53
C GLN A 115 -5.62 17.45 -14.89
N MET A 116 -6.65 16.60 -14.73
CA MET A 116 -6.53 15.30 -14.06
C MET A 116 -5.40 14.44 -14.64
N LYS A 117 -5.27 14.39 -15.97
CA LYS A 117 -4.21 13.62 -16.63
C LYS A 117 -2.80 14.11 -16.27
N LEU A 118 -2.62 15.43 -16.17
CA LEU A 118 -1.34 16.03 -15.77
C LEU A 118 -1.03 15.74 -14.30
N ILE A 119 -2.04 15.88 -13.43
CA ILE A 119 -1.92 15.61 -12.00
C ILE A 119 -1.52 14.15 -11.77
N VAL A 120 -2.25 13.19 -12.35
CA VAL A 120 -1.93 11.76 -12.22
C VAL A 120 -0.51 11.47 -12.71
N ARG A 121 -0.09 12.02 -13.86
CA ARG A 121 1.27 11.81 -14.36
C ARG A 121 2.33 12.36 -13.41
N LYS A 122 2.14 13.57 -12.89
CA LYS A 122 3.08 14.20 -11.93
C LYS A 122 3.14 13.41 -10.61
N SER A 123 1.99 13.01 -10.09
CA SER A 123 1.89 12.19 -8.87
C SER A 123 2.56 10.82 -9.04
N LEU A 124 2.39 10.16 -10.19
CA LEU A 124 3.05 8.89 -10.47
C LEU A 124 4.56 9.04 -10.56
N MET A 125 5.07 10.04 -11.28
CA MET A 125 6.53 10.28 -11.35
C MET A 125 7.13 10.55 -9.96
N PHE A 126 6.44 11.35 -9.14
CA PHE A 126 6.87 11.64 -7.79
C PHE A 126 6.84 10.38 -6.90
N CYS A 127 5.74 9.62 -6.94
CA CYS A 127 5.60 8.36 -6.19
C CYS A 127 6.67 7.34 -6.58
N SER A 128 6.91 7.15 -7.88
CA SER A 128 7.98 6.28 -8.39
C SER A 128 9.36 6.71 -7.86
N SER A 129 9.63 8.01 -7.79
CA SER A 129 10.92 8.49 -7.25
C SER A 129 11.10 8.16 -5.78
N LEU A 130 10.03 8.27 -4.97
CA LEU A 130 10.06 7.89 -3.56
C LEU A 130 10.23 6.38 -3.38
N TYR A 131 9.53 5.56 -4.17
CA TYR A 131 9.67 4.10 -4.12
C TYR A 131 11.07 3.63 -4.53
N ILE A 132 11.63 4.19 -5.61
CA ILE A 132 12.99 3.86 -6.06
C ILE A 132 14.01 4.30 -5.01
N ALA A 133 13.89 5.51 -4.46
CA ALA A 133 14.80 5.98 -3.42
C ALA A 133 14.72 5.13 -2.16
N THR A 134 13.51 4.81 -1.70
CA THR A 134 13.28 3.93 -0.54
C THR A 134 13.90 2.56 -0.74
N SER A 135 13.63 1.94 -1.89
CA SER A 135 14.18 0.62 -2.23
C SER A 135 15.70 0.65 -2.33
N PHE A 136 16.27 1.67 -2.97
CA PHE A 136 17.71 1.81 -3.11
C PHE A 136 18.39 1.96 -1.74
N PHE A 137 17.97 2.92 -0.92
CA PHE A 137 18.59 3.13 0.39
C PHE A 137 18.33 1.97 1.35
N GLY A 138 17.15 1.36 1.32
CA GLY A 138 16.82 0.18 2.11
C GLY A 138 17.70 -1.02 1.76
N VAL A 139 17.90 -1.30 0.47
CA VAL A 139 18.79 -2.39 0.02
C VAL A 139 20.24 -2.13 0.42
N VAL A 140 20.71 -0.89 0.31
CA VAL A 140 22.08 -0.55 0.72
C VAL A 140 22.25 -0.62 2.24
N LEU A 141 21.22 -0.24 3.01
CA LEU A 141 21.28 -0.19 4.46
C LEU A 141 21.21 -1.58 5.12
N PHE A 142 20.35 -2.46 4.60
CA PHE A 142 20.03 -3.75 5.24
C PHE A 142 20.50 -4.97 4.45
N GLY A 143 20.79 -4.85 3.15
CA GLY A 143 21.32 -5.94 2.33
C GLY A 143 20.42 -7.18 2.32
N ASP A 144 20.99 -8.34 2.66
CA ASP A 144 20.27 -9.62 2.72
C ASP A 144 19.36 -9.75 3.96
N HIS A 145 19.36 -8.78 4.89
CA HIS A 145 18.58 -8.80 6.14
C HIS A 145 17.25 -8.03 6.08
N ILE A 146 16.82 -7.60 4.90
CA ILE A 146 15.53 -6.91 4.72
C ILE A 146 14.38 -7.84 5.12
N LEU A 147 13.49 -7.34 5.96
CA LEU A 147 12.25 -8.02 6.37
C LEU A 147 11.09 -7.64 5.44
N ASP A 148 10.03 -8.44 5.47
CA ASP A 148 8.79 -8.18 4.71
C ASP A 148 8.17 -6.81 5.05
N ASP A 149 8.33 -6.39 6.31
CA ASP A 149 8.08 -5.02 6.77
C ASP A 149 9.42 -4.32 7.07
N VAL A 150 9.81 -3.38 6.21
CA VAL A 150 11.06 -2.62 6.38
C VAL A 150 11.07 -1.80 7.67
N LEU A 151 9.92 -1.44 8.25
CA LEU A 151 9.88 -0.76 9.54
C LEU A 151 10.39 -1.65 10.67
N ALA A 152 10.18 -2.96 10.57
CA ALA A 152 10.69 -3.91 11.56
C ALA A 152 12.22 -4.00 11.54
N ASN A 153 12.88 -3.59 10.44
CA ASN A 153 14.34 -3.47 10.40
C ASN A 153 14.87 -2.29 11.25
N PHE A 154 14.01 -1.34 11.62
CA PHE A 154 14.33 -0.22 12.51
C PHE A 154 13.89 -0.48 13.96
N ASP A 155 13.70 -1.74 14.35
CA ASP A 155 13.36 -2.14 15.74
C ASP A 155 14.61 -2.47 16.57
N GLY A 156 15.81 -2.21 16.05
CA GLY A 156 17.06 -2.57 16.71
C GLY A 156 18.19 -1.64 16.32
N ASP A 157 19.30 -1.71 17.06
CA ASP A 157 20.41 -0.75 16.91
C ASP A 157 20.96 -0.72 15.48
N ILE A 158 20.66 0.37 14.77
CA ILE A 158 21.21 0.65 13.46
C ILE A 158 22.71 1.03 13.52
N GLY A 159 23.43 0.99 14.64
CA GLY A 159 24.90 1.03 14.68
C GLY A 159 25.53 2.38 14.34
N ILE A 160 24.75 3.46 14.47
CA ILE A 160 25.18 4.86 14.33
C ILE A 160 24.86 5.65 15.62
N PRO A 161 25.55 6.78 15.90
CA PRO A 161 25.20 7.60 17.06
C PRO A 161 23.74 8.07 16.99
N TYR A 162 23.05 8.05 18.13
CA TYR A 162 21.62 8.37 18.27
C TYR A 162 20.67 7.42 17.49
N SER A 163 21.14 6.20 17.20
CA SER A 163 20.39 5.11 16.57
C SER A 163 18.96 4.96 17.09
N SER A 164 18.78 4.77 18.41
CA SER A 164 17.44 4.62 19.01
C SER A 164 16.49 5.80 18.75
N LEU A 165 16.99 7.04 18.80
CA LEU A 165 16.17 8.23 18.52
C LEU A 165 15.78 8.32 17.05
N LEU A 166 16.67 7.92 16.14
CA LEU A 166 16.40 7.91 14.71
C LEU A 166 15.41 6.81 14.34
N ASP A 167 15.55 5.63 14.92
CA ASP A 167 14.63 4.50 14.77
C ASP A 167 13.23 4.86 15.23
N ASP A 168 13.11 5.43 16.44
CA ASP A 168 11.86 5.94 16.99
C ASP A 168 11.23 7.01 16.08
N LEU A 169 12.04 7.95 15.59
CA LEU A 169 11.56 9.00 14.69
C LEU A 169 11.05 8.43 13.35
N ILE A 170 11.76 7.46 12.78
CA ILE A 170 11.36 6.75 11.54
C ILE A 170 10.02 6.06 11.75
N ARG A 171 9.89 5.26 12.81
CA ARG A 171 8.69 4.47 13.12
C ARG A 171 7.50 5.36 13.40
N VAL A 172 7.67 6.42 14.20
CA VAL A 172 6.59 7.37 14.51
C VAL A 172 6.19 8.16 13.26
N SER A 173 7.16 8.67 12.48
CA SER A 173 6.89 9.41 11.24
C SER A 173 6.12 8.56 10.24
N TYR A 174 6.56 7.32 10.00
CA TYR A 174 5.89 6.43 9.06
C TYR A 174 4.55 5.90 9.60
N GLY A 175 4.45 5.64 10.90
CA GLY A 175 3.17 5.32 11.55
C GLY A 175 2.14 6.44 11.35
N LEU A 176 2.54 7.70 11.58
CA LEU A 176 1.71 8.88 11.29
C LEU A 176 1.38 9.01 9.81
N HIS A 177 2.35 8.76 8.91
CA HIS A 177 2.11 8.71 7.46
C HIS A 177 0.94 7.77 7.12
N LEU A 178 1.02 6.50 7.56
CA LEU A 178 -0.03 5.51 7.31
C LEU A 178 -1.37 5.92 7.92
N MET A 179 -1.36 6.44 9.15
CA MET A 179 -2.58 6.90 9.82
C MET A 179 -3.29 8.02 9.05
N LEU A 180 -2.52 8.91 8.40
CA LEU A 180 -3.05 10.03 7.62
C LEU A 180 -3.46 9.65 6.18
N VAL A 181 -2.93 8.55 5.62
CA VAL A 181 -3.38 8.00 4.34
C VAL A 181 -4.73 7.29 4.49
N PHE A 182 -4.93 6.58 5.60
CA PHE A 182 -6.11 5.73 5.83
C PHE A 182 -7.46 6.41 5.53
N PRO A 183 -7.74 7.66 5.97
CA PRO A 183 -9.03 8.30 5.75
C PRO A 183 -9.37 8.53 4.28
N ILE A 184 -8.37 8.77 3.43
CA ILE A 184 -8.56 9.01 2.00
C ILE A 184 -8.99 7.71 1.31
N VAL A 185 -8.32 6.61 1.64
CA VAL A 185 -8.66 5.27 1.13
C VAL A 185 -10.03 4.84 1.65
N PHE A 186 -10.29 5.03 2.95
CA PHE A 186 -11.56 4.70 3.57
C PHE A 186 -12.73 5.51 2.98
N PHE A 187 -12.50 6.79 2.67
CA PHE A 187 -13.50 7.63 2.02
C PHE A 187 -13.96 7.02 0.70
N SER A 188 -13.02 6.63 -0.17
CA SER A 188 -13.33 6.01 -1.46
C SER A 188 -13.96 4.63 -1.29
N LEU A 189 -13.49 3.83 -0.33
CA LEU A 189 -14.14 2.55 0.01
C LEU A 189 -15.62 2.77 0.35
N ARG A 190 -15.92 3.70 1.26
CA ARG A 190 -17.28 4.01 1.68
C ARG A 190 -18.16 4.44 0.51
N LEU A 191 -17.65 5.31 -0.38
CA LEU A 191 -18.39 5.74 -1.56
C LEU A 191 -18.68 4.58 -2.53
N ASN A 192 -17.69 3.72 -2.79
CA ASN A 192 -17.86 2.59 -3.71
C ASN A 192 -18.85 1.56 -3.17
N VAL A 193 -18.77 1.22 -1.88
CA VAL A 193 -19.71 0.25 -1.28
C VAL A 193 -21.11 0.87 -1.12
N ASP A 194 -21.24 2.18 -0.83
CA ASP A 194 -22.54 2.86 -0.82
C ASP A 194 -23.20 2.86 -2.20
N GLY A 195 -22.43 3.18 -3.25
CA GLY A 195 -22.93 3.13 -4.63
C GLY A 195 -23.32 1.72 -5.08
N LEU A 196 -22.65 0.69 -4.57
CA LEU A 196 -22.98 -0.71 -4.85
C LEU A 196 -24.27 -1.16 -4.13
N LEU A 197 -24.43 -0.82 -2.84
CA LEU A 197 -25.57 -1.26 -2.04
C LEU A 197 -26.82 -0.39 -2.22
N PHE A 198 -26.64 0.90 -2.52
CA PHE A 198 -27.72 1.89 -2.60
C PHE A 198 -27.64 2.75 -3.88
N PRO A 199 -27.67 2.14 -5.08
CA PRO A 199 -27.42 2.84 -6.35
C PRO A 199 -28.41 3.98 -6.65
N TYR A 200 -29.64 3.91 -6.13
CA TYR A 200 -30.69 4.90 -6.39
C TYR A 200 -30.92 5.88 -5.23
N ALA A 201 -30.13 5.79 -4.16
CA ALA A 201 -30.32 6.64 -3.00
C ALA A 201 -29.65 8.01 -3.17
N ILE A 202 -30.11 9.01 -2.39
CA ILE A 202 -29.43 10.31 -2.29
C ILE A 202 -27.96 10.13 -1.87
N PRO A 203 -27.04 11.04 -2.24
CA PRO A 203 -25.63 10.90 -1.88
C PRO A 203 -25.42 10.72 -0.38
N ILE A 204 -24.48 9.83 0.00
CA ILE A 204 -24.24 9.43 1.41
C ILE A 204 -23.93 10.61 2.34
N ALA A 205 -23.37 11.69 1.81
CA ALA A 205 -23.08 12.91 2.56
C ALA A 205 -24.34 13.54 3.21
N PHE A 206 -25.53 13.33 2.62
CA PHE A 206 -26.79 13.90 3.11
C PHE A 206 -27.55 12.99 4.07
N SER A 207 -27.24 11.69 4.13
CA SER A 207 -27.92 10.74 5.02
C SER A 207 -27.02 10.34 6.19
N GLU A 208 -27.22 10.99 7.34
CA GLU A 208 -26.34 10.81 8.51
C GLU A 208 -26.40 9.39 9.09
N LYS A 209 -27.61 8.83 9.19
CA LYS A 209 -27.80 7.46 9.67
C LYS A 209 -27.08 6.44 8.78
N ARG A 210 -27.20 6.60 7.45
CA ARG A 210 -26.55 5.71 6.48
C ARG A 210 -25.04 5.89 6.51
N PHE A 211 -24.56 7.14 6.54
CA PHE A 211 -23.15 7.47 6.68
C PHE A 211 -22.52 6.80 7.91
N PHE A 212 -23.12 7.00 9.08
CA PHE A 212 -22.61 6.46 10.32
C PHE A 212 -22.67 4.93 10.36
N SER A 213 -23.83 4.34 10.01
CA SER A 213 -24.00 2.88 9.97
C SER A 213 -23.00 2.22 9.02
N MET A 214 -22.78 2.80 7.85
CA MET A 214 -21.83 2.31 6.86
C MET A 214 -20.39 2.40 7.37
N THR A 215 -20.03 3.54 7.97
CA THR A 215 -18.71 3.75 8.53
C THR A 215 -18.41 2.78 9.67
N VAL A 216 -19.35 2.57 10.60
CA VAL A 216 -19.18 1.60 11.69
C VAL A 216 -19.05 0.17 11.16
N ALA A 217 -19.90 -0.23 10.20
CA ALA A 217 -19.85 -1.56 9.62
C ALA A 217 -18.51 -1.83 8.88
N LEU A 218 -18.08 -0.90 8.02
CA LEU A 218 -16.80 -1.01 7.30
C LEU A 218 -15.60 -1.00 8.25
N MET A 219 -15.62 -0.13 9.27
CA MET A 219 -14.54 -0.07 10.25
C MET A 219 -14.45 -1.36 11.08
N GLY A 220 -15.60 -1.92 11.50
CA GLY A 220 -15.64 -3.20 12.20
C GLY A 220 -15.06 -4.34 11.35
N PHE A 221 -15.41 -4.38 10.06
CA PHE A 221 -14.86 -5.36 9.12
C PHE A 221 -13.34 -5.22 8.94
N ILE A 222 -12.84 -3.99 8.73
CA ILE A 222 -11.40 -3.73 8.60
C ILE A 222 -10.65 -4.07 9.89
N PHE A 223 -11.20 -3.69 11.05
CA PHE A 223 -10.61 -3.99 12.35
C PHE A 223 -10.48 -5.50 12.56
N MET A 224 -11.52 -6.26 12.21
CA MET A 224 -11.51 -7.71 12.27
C MET A 224 -10.41 -8.28 11.36
N GLY A 225 -10.36 -7.88 10.09
CA GLY A 225 -9.32 -8.31 9.14
C GLY A 225 -7.90 -7.98 9.62
N ALA A 226 -7.70 -6.79 10.18
CA ALA A 226 -6.41 -6.35 10.71
C ALA A 226 -5.91 -7.18 11.91
N ASN A 227 -6.80 -7.85 12.66
CA ASN A 227 -6.38 -8.74 13.74
C ASN A 227 -6.09 -10.17 13.24
N PHE A 228 -6.76 -10.62 12.17
CA PHE A 228 -6.59 -11.98 11.64
C PHE A 228 -5.43 -12.15 10.66
N ILE A 229 -5.03 -11.09 9.95
CA ILE A 229 -3.95 -11.16 8.97
C ILE A 229 -2.63 -10.75 9.65
N PRO A 230 -1.68 -11.69 9.88
CA PRO A 230 -0.44 -11.40 10.60
C PRO A 230 0.59 -10.66 9.73
N SER A 231 0.62 -10.94 8.43
CA SER A 231 1.60 -10.39 7.50
C SER A 231 0.97 -9.35 6.56
N ILE A 232 1.57 -8.17 6.50
CA ILE A 232 1.18 -7.13 5.52
C ILE A 232 1.52 -7.56 4.08
N TRP A 233 2.55 -8.38 3.92
CA TRP A 233 3.04 -8.83 2.62
C TRP A 233 2.01 -9.73 1.94
N ASP A 234 1.42 -10.67 2.67
CA ASP A 234 0.35 -11.55 2.18
C ASP A 234 -0.88 -10.74 1.74
N ALA A 235 -1.24 -9.70 2.51
CA ALA A 235 -2.34 -8.82 2.18
C ALA A 235 -2.11 -8.07 0.85
N PHE A 236 -0.89 -7.55 0.63
CA PHE A 236 -0.53 -6.87 -0.62
C PHE A 236 -0.42 -7.82 -1.81
N GLN A 237 0.13 -9.02 -1.61
CA GLN A 237 0.18 -10.01 -2.67
C GLN A 237 -1.21 -10.41 -3.14
N PHE A 238 -2.10 -10.76 -2.20
CA PHE A 238 -3.46 -11.15 -2.51
C PHE A 238 -4.25 -10.02 -3.19
N THR A 239 -4.19 -8.81 -2.63
CA THR A 239 -4.87 -7.63 -3.20
C THR A 239 -4.35 -7.29 -4.59
N GLY A 240 -3.03 -7.41 -4.78
CA GLY A 240 -2.34 -7.17 -6.03
C GLY A 240 -2.75 -8.14 -7.12
N ALA A 241 -2.69 -9.43 -6.83
CA ALA A 241 -2.97 -10.50 -7.78
C ALA A 241 -4.45 -10.60 -8.15
N THR A 242 -5.35 -9.98 -7.38
CA THR A 242 -6.80 -10.05 -7.62
C THR A 242 -7.37 -8.69 -8.01
N SER A 243 -7.65 -7.85 -7.02
CA SER A 243 -8.40 -6.61 -7.16
C SER A 243 -7.65 -5.57 -7.98
N ALA A 244 -6.35 -5.40 -7.72
CA ALA A 244 -5.55 -4.39 -8.40
C ALA A 244 -5.32 -4.74 -9.88
N VAL A 245 -5.05 -6.01 -10.19
CA VAL A 245 -4.95 -6.46 -11.60
C VAL A 245 -6.29 -6.29 -12.34
N CYS A 246 -7.41 -6.63 -11.70
CA CYS A 246 -8.73 -6.44 -12.29
C CYS A 246 -9.00 -4.96 -12.65
N VAL A 247 -8.81 -4.06 -11.69
CA VAL A 247 -9.11 -2.63 -11.87
C VAL A 247 -8.10 -1.93 -12.76
N GLY A 248 -6.82 -2.26 -12.64
CA GLY A 248 -5.73 -1.58 -13.37
C GLY A 248 -5.55 -2.06 -14.81
N TYR A 249 -5.88 -3.33 -15.11
CA TYR A 249 -5.56 -3.93 -16.41
C TYR A 249 -6.77 -4.57 -17.09
N ILE A 250 -7.51 -5.43 -16.39
CA ILE A 250 -8.58 -6.23 -17.02
C ILE A 250 -9.79 -5.38 -17.40
N PHE A 251 -10.36 -4.60 -16.48
CA PHE A 251 -11.55 -3.80 -16.75
C PHE A 251 -11.32 -2.69 -17.79
N PRO A 252 -10.23 -1.90 -17.74
CA PRO A 252 -9.95 -0.91 -18.78
C PRO A 252 -9.79 -1.54 -20.18
N ALA A 253 -9.12 -2.70 -20.25
CA ALA A 253 -8.98 -3.43 -21.50
C ALA A 253 -10.32 -3.99 -22.00
N ALA A 254 -11.16 -4.54 -21.11
CA ALA A 254 -12.48 -5.04 -21.47
C ALA A 254 -13.41 -3.93 -21.99
N ILE A 255 -13.36 -2.74 -21.38
CA ILE A 255 -14.11 -1.56 -21.84
C ILE A 255 -13.66 -1.17 -23.27
N THR A 256 -12.35 -1.13 -23.50
CA THR A 256 -11.76 -0.82 -24.82
C THR A 256 -12.11 -1.88 -25.88
N LEU A 257 -12.22 -3.15 -25.51
CA LEU A 257 -12.59 -4.22 -26.44
C LEU A 257 -14.08 -4.25 -26.76
N ARG A 258 -14.94 -3.89 -25.81
CA ARG A 258 -16.39 -3.81 -26.01
C ARG A 258 -16.80 -2.65 -26.91
N ASP A 259 -15.98 -1.60 -26.95
CA ASP A 259 -16.13 -0.35 -27.72
C ASP A 259 -17.42 -0.22 -28.53
N THR A 260 -18.48 0.22 -27.84
CA THR A 260 -19.81 0.42 -28.43
C THR A 260 -19.87 1.64 -29.35
N HIS A 261 -18.89 2.55 -29.27
CA HIS A 261 -18.90 3.83 -29.98
C HIS A 261 -17.90 3.86 -31.16
N GLY A 262 -17.15 2.78 -31.40
CA GLY A 262 -16.22 2.65 -32.52
C GLY A 262 -15.00 3.58 -32.44
N ILE A 263 -14.61 4.01 -31.24
CA ILE A 263 -13.51 4.94 -31.00
C ILE A 263 -12.15 4.21 -31.00
N ALA A 264 -12.12 2.94 -30.62
CA ALA A 264 -10.90 2.16 -30.42
C ALA A 264 -10.25 1.75 -31.74
N THR A 265 -8.96 2.02 -31.88
CA THR A 265 -8.20 1.60 -33.06
C THR A 265 -7.84 0.11 -33.00
N LYS A 266 -7.41 -0.48 -34.12
CA LYS A 266 -6.87 -1.85 -34.15
C LYS A 266 -5.69 -2.04 -33.19
N LYS A 267 -4.88 -1.00 -32.97
CA LYS A 267 -3.75 -1.02 -32.03
C LYS A 267 -4.26 -1.07 -30.58
N ASP A 268 -5.26 -0.27 -30.24
CA ASP A 268 -5.83 -0.25 -28.88
C ASP A 268 -6.47 -1.59 -28.51
N ARG A 269 -7.11 -2.24 -29.48
CA ARG A 269 -7.66 -3.60 -29.32
C ARG A 269 -6.56 -4.65 -29.11
N LEU A 270 -5.45 -4.57 -29.87
CA LEU A 270 -4.30 -5.46 -29.67
C LEU A 270 -3.69 -5.27 -28.29
N ILE A 271 -3.45 -4.01 -27.88
CA ILE A 271 -2.92 -3.68 -26.56
C ILE A 271 -3.84 -4.21 -25.46
N SER A 272 -5.16 -4.07 -25.62
CA SER A 272 -6.14 -4.56 -24.64
C SER A 272 -6.09 -6.08 -24.49
N TRP A 273 -6.01 -6.84 -25.58
CA TRP A 273 -5.82 -8.29 -25.53
C TRP A 273 -4.52 -8.69 -24.84
N MET A 274 -3.41 -7.99 -25.16
CA MET A 274 -2.12 -8.22 -24.50
C MET A 274 -2.18 -7.90 -23.01
N MET A 275 -2.86 -6.82 -22.60
CA MET A 275 -3.04 -6.44 -21.21
C MET A 275 -3.81 -7.51 -20.43
N ILE A 276 -4.91 -8.03 -20.98
CA ILE A 276 -5.69 -9.10 -20.33
C ILE A 276 -4.86 -10.38 -20.21
N PHE A 277 -4.17 -10.78 -21.28
CA PHE A 277 -3.33 -11.99 -21.25
C PHE A 277 -2.21 -11.87 -20.20
N LEU A 278 -1.52 -10.72 -20.16
CA LEU A 278 -0.47 -10.47 -19.17
C LEU A 278 -1.05 -10.45 -17.76
N ALA A 279 -2.16 -9.76 -17.54
CA ALA A 279 -2.85 -9.68 -16.26
C ALA A 279 -3.25 -11.04 -15.71
N VAL A 280 -3.88 -11.88 -16.55
CA VAL A 280 -4.33 -13.23 -16.14
C VAL A 280 -3.13 -14.13 -15.87
N SER A 281 -2.10 -14.09 -16.72
CA SER A 281 -0.92 -14.94 -16.53
C SER A 281 -0.14 -14.57 -15.27
N THR A 282 0.12 -13.27 -15.02
CA THR A 282 0.82 -12.82 -13.81
C THR A 282 0.03 -13.11 -12.54
N SER A 283 -1.30 -12.90 -12.55
CA SER A 283 -2.16 -13.22 -11.41
C SER A 283 -2.19 -14.72 -11.12
N THR A 284 -2.25 -15.55 -12.16
CA THR A 284 -2.22 -17.01 -12.01
C THR A 284 -0.89 -17.46 -11.40
N VAL A 285 0.24 -16.96 -11.93
CA VAL A 285 1.57 -17.29 -11.40
C VAL A 285 1.76 -16.82 -9.96
N ALA A 286 1.26 -15.62 -9.63
CA ALA A 286 1.34 -15.09 -8.28
C ALA A 286 0.55 -15.95 -7.28
N VAL A 287 -0.72 -16.25 -7.59
CA VAL A 287 -1.58 -17.05 -6.70
C VAL A 287 -1.05 -18.47 -6.56
N THR A 288 -0.58 -19.10 -7.64
CA THR A 288 0.00 -20.44 -7.54
C THR A 288 1.30 -20.42 -6.74
N SER A 289 2.19 -19.45 -6.96
CA SER A 289 3.44 -19.32 -6.21
C SER A 289 3.20 -19.12 -4.71
N ASP A 290 2.20 -18.30 -4.35
CA ASP A 290 1.80 -18.07 -2.96
C ASP A 290 1.27 -19.36 -2.29
N ILE A 291 0.36 -20.08 -2.97
CA ILE A 291 -0.16 -21.38 -2.51
C ILE A 291 0.97 -22.41 -2.36
N TYR A 292 1.89 -22.48 -3.33
CA TYR A 292 3.04 -23.39 -3.24
C TYR A 292 3.98 -23.00 -2.08
N GLY A 293 4.16 -21.70 -1.81
CA GLY A 293 4.92 -21.20 -0.67
C GLY A 293 4.32 -21.64 0.66
N THR A 294 3.02 -21.44 0.85
CA THR A 294 2.33 -21.87 2.08
C THR A 294 2.38 -23.38 2.27
N LEU A 295 2.11 -24.16 1.21
CA LEU A 295 2.12 -25.63 1.27
C LEU A 295 3.52 -26.24 1.50
N THR A 296 4.59 -25.54 1.14
CA THR A 296 5.97 -26.01 1.36
C THR A 296 6.49 -25.64 2.74
N VAL A 297 6.10 -24.47 3.28
CA VAL A 297 6.38 -24.08 4.67
C VAL A 297 5.72 -25.05 5.66
N ASP A 298 4.47 -25.46 5.42
CA ASP A 298 3.78 -26.45 6.27
C ASP A 298 4.41 -27.85 6.21
N LYS A 299 5.10 -28.20 5.12
CA LYS A 299 5.82 -29.47 4.99
C LYS A 299 7.22 -29.46 5.60
N GLY A 300 7.71 -28.28 6.00
CA GLY A 300 9.04 -28.09 6.61
C GLY A 300 9.08 -28.18 8.13
N VAL A 301 7.95 -28.36 8.82
CA VAL A 301 7.87 -28.48 10.30
C VAL A 301 8.03 -29.93 10.79
N ILE A 302 8.59 -30.82 9.96
CA ILE A 302 9.09 -32.12 10.42
C ILE A 302 10.51 -32.32 9.87
N THR A 303 11.48 -31.63 10.48
CA THR A 303 12.80 -32.14 10.89
C THR A 303 13.58 -31.05 11.60
#